data_AF-A0A0P9B176-F1
#
_entry.id   AF-A0A0P9B176-F1
#
_cell.length_a   1.000
_cell.length_b   1.000
_cell.length_c   1.000
_cell.angle_alpha   90.00
_cell.angle_beta   90.00
_cell.angle_gamma   90.00
#
_symmetry.space_group_name_H-M   'P 1'
#
loop_
_entity.id
_entity.type
_entity.pdbx_description
1 polymer ?
#
loop_
_entity_poly.entity_id
_entity_poly.type
_entity_poly.pdbx_seq_one_letter_code
_entity_poly.pdbx_strand_id
1 'polypeptide(L)'
;TVPDAVLNRDFSQKYQADPGVMAAWTEVYKNPEENWELYELAEKLVDFEDYFRRWRFNHVTTVERVIGFKRGTGGTGGTSYLRKMLEVEIFPELWHLRTDL
;
A
#
# COMPACT_ATOMS: atom_id res chain seq x y z
N THR A 1 18.31 10.99 -0.90
CA THR A 1 18.03 11.35 0.52
C THR A 1 16.55 11.58 0.72
N VAL A 2 15.98 11.16 1.86
CA VAL A 2 14.53 11.30 2.14
C VAL A 2 14.18 12.75 2.52
N PRO A 3 13.06 13.34 2.02
CA PRO A 3 12.68 14.71 2.37
C PRO A 3 12.28 14.90 3.84
N ASP A 4 12.74 16.00 4.45
CA ASP A 4 12.43 16.35 5.85
C ASP A 4 10.93 16.52 6.12
N ALA A 5 10.17 16.98 5.13
CA ALA A 5 8.73 17.14 5.22
C ALA A 5 8.01 15.80 5.41
N VAL A 6 8.59 14.69 4.94
CA VAL A 6 8.05 13.34 5.15
C VAL A 6 8.44 12.81 6.53
N LEU A 7 9.66 13.08 6.97
CA LEU A 7 10.18 12.65 8.28
C LEU A 7 9.49 13.37 9.44
N ASN A 8 9.11 14.64 9.26
CA ASN A 8 8.53 15.51 10.30
C ASN A 8 7.09 15.93 9.97
N ARG A 9 6.29 15.02 9.41
CA ARG A 9 4.87 15.27 9.08
C ARG A 9 3.95 15.09 10.29
N ASP A 10 2.71 15.55 10.15
CA ASP A 10 1.61 15.11 11.02
C ASP A 10 1.26 13.64 10.74
N PHE A 11 1.60 12.75 11.68
CA PHE A 11 1.37 11.31 11.57
C PHE A 11 -0.10 10.90 11.75
N SER A 12 -0.98 11.82 12.19
CA SER A 12 -2.42 11.54 12.25
C SER A 12 -3.08 11.54 10.86
N GLN A 13 -2.44 12.18 9.87
CA GLN A 13 -2.92 12.22 8.49
C GLN A 13 -2.52 10.97 7.73
N LYS A 14 -3.39 10.57 6.78
CA LYS A 14 -3.10 9.49 5.83
C LYS A 14 -1.87 9.86 5.00
N TYR A 15 -0.91 8.94 4.95
CA TYR A 15 0.28 9.08 4.12
C TYR A 15 -0.08 9.30 2.65
N GLN A 16 0.64 10.20 1.99
CA GLN A 16 0.53 10.47 0.56
C GLN A 16 1.88 10.19 -0.07
N ALA A 17 1.87 9.70 -1.31
CA ALA A 17 3.10 9.43 -2.04
C ALA A 17 3.92 10.72 -2.21
N ASP A 18 5.23 10.64 -1.94
CA ASP A 18 6.14 11.75 -2.08
C ASP A 18 7.21 11.46 -3.16
N PRO A 19 7.40 12.37 -4.15
CA PRO A 19 8.38 12.16 -5.22
C PRO A 19 9.82 11.98 -4.74
N GLY A 20 10.21 12.60 -3.62
CA GLY A 20 11.54 12.45 -3.05
C GLY A 20 11.75 11.09 -2.38
N VAL A 21 10.70 10.52 -1.78
CA VAL A 21 10.73 9.13 -1.28
C VAL A 21 10.81 8.14 -2.44
N MET A 22 10.03 8.39 -3.50
CA MET A 22 10.07 7.57 -4.72
C MET A 22 11.47 7.57 -5.34
N ALA A 23 12.09 8.74 -5.48
CA ALA A 23 13.46 8.87 -5.99
C ALA A 23 14.49 8.11 -5.13
N ALA A 24 14.34 8.15 -3.79
CA ALA A 24 15.21 7.41 -2.89
C ALA A 24 15.08 5.89 -3.09
N TRP A 25 13.86 5.37 -3.26
CA TRP A 25 13.66 3.96 -3.59
C TRP A 25 14.21 3.60 -4.97
N THR A 26 14.01 4.45 -5.99
CA THR A 26 14.58 4.24 -7.32
C THR A 26 16.10 4.08 -7.27
N GLU A 27 16.80 4.85 -6.44
CA GLU A 27 18.25 4.73 -6.27
C GLU A 27 18.66 3.38 -5.67
N VAL A 28 17.92 2.90 -4.65
CA VAL A 28 18.10 1.56 -4.06
C VAL A 28 17.89 0.47 -5.12
N TYR A 29 16.83 0.55 -5.90
CA TYR A 29 16.52 -0.44 -6.95
C TYR A 29 17.51 -0.45 -8.11
N LYS A 30 18.15 0.69 -8.41
CA LYS A 30 19.19 0.78 -9.44
C LYS A 30 20.53 0.15 -9.01
N ASN A 31 20.81 0.12 -7.71
CA ASN A 31 22.08 -0.38 -7.16
C ASN A 31 21.82 -1.40 -6.03
N PRO A 32 21.19 -2.56 -6.32
CA PRO A 32 20.74 -3.49 -5.29
C PRO A 32 21.91 -4.18 -4.55
N GLU A 33 23.06 -4.37 -5.19
CA GLU A 33 24.24 -4.96 -4.52
C GLU A 33 24.81 -4.02 -3.44
N GLU A 34 24.84 -2.71 -3.72
CA GLU A 34 25.31 -1.69 -2.78
C GLU A 34 24.29 -1.40 -1.67
N ASN A 35 23.00 -1.63 -1.94
CA ASN A 35 21.89 -1.30 -1.04
C ASN A 35 21.07 -2.55 -0.64
N TRP A 36 21.72 -3.70 -0.52
CA TRP A 36 21.04 -5.00 -0.41
C TRP A 36 19.97 -5.05 0.70
N GLU A 37 20.29 -4.58 1.90
CA GLU A 37 19.34 -4.60 3.03
C GLU A 37 18.10 -3.75 2.76
N LEU A 38 18.25 -2.60 2.09
CA LEU A 38 17.15 -1.72 1.74
C LEU A 38 16.32 -2.29 0.58
N TYR A 39 16.99 -2.87 -0.41
CA TYR A 39 16.32 -3.57 -1.50
C TYR A 39 15.49 -4.75 -0.98
N GLU A 40 16.07 -5.58 -0.12
CA GLU A 40 15.36 -6.69 0.51
C GLU A 40 14.18 -6.19 1.34
N LEU A 41 14.35 -5.12 2.14
CA LEU A 41 13.27 -4.51 2.88
C LEU A 41 12.13 -4.03 1.96
N ALA A 42 12.45 -3.37 0.86
CA ALA A 42 11.46 -2.91 -0.12
C ALA A 42 10.62 -4.07 -0.65
N GLU A 43 11.25 -5.16 -1.06
CA GLU A 43 10.55 -6.36 -1.53
C GLU A 43 9.68 -6.98 -0.43
N LYS A 44 10.15 -7.02 0.83
CA LYS A 44 9.34 -7.52 1.95
C LYS A 44 8.13 -6.65 2.26
N LEU A 45 8.23 -5.33 2.07
CA LEU A 45 7.09 -4.42 2.23
C LEU A 45 6.06 -4.60 1.10
N VAL A 46 6.52 -4.82 -0.13
CA VAL A 46 5.65 -5.15 -1.28
C VAL A 46 4.95 -6.49 -1.05
N ASP A 47 5.69 -7.53 -0.64
CA ASP A 47 5.12 -8.84 -0.28
C ASP A 47 4.03 -8.70 0.78
N PHE A 48 4.32 -7.94 1.85
CA PHE A 48 3.37 -7.68 2.92
C PHE A 48 2.08 -7.04 2.40
N GLU A 49 2.19 -6.01 1.55
CA GLU A 49 1.01 -5.34 1.00
C GLU A 49 0.23 -6.26 0.06
N ASP A 50 0.88 -7.08 -0.76
CA ASP A 50 0.20 -8.06 -1.61
C ASP A 50 -0.59 -9.07 -0.76
N TYR A 51 0.00 -9.62 0.31
CA TYR A 51 -0.73 -10.48 1.25
C TYR A 51 -1.92 -9.76 1.88
N PHE A 52 -1.78 -8.47 2.22
CA PHE A 52 -2.86 -7.67 2.78
C PHE A 52 -3.99 -7.41 1.76
N ARG A 53 -3.65 -7.15 0.50
CA ARG A 53 -4.61 -7.00 -0.61
C ARG A 53 -5.38 -8.30 -0.85
N ARG A 54 -4.69 -9.45 -0.86
CA ARG A 54 -5.31 -10.79 -0.95
C ARG A 54 -6.27 -11.04 0.21
N TRP A 55 -5.88 -10.69 1.43
CA TRP A 55 -6.76 -10.78 2.59
C TRP A 55 -8.01 -9.91 2.42
N ARG A 56 -7.88 -8.64 2.01
CA ARG A 56 -9.03 -7.75 1.74
C ARG A 56 -9.96 -8.33 0.67
N PHE A 57 -9.40 -8.91 -0.39
CA PHE A 57 -10.16 -9.55 -1.47
C PHE A 57 -10.95 -10.78 -0.98
N ASN A 58 -10.28 -11.67 -0.25
CA ASN A 58 -10.92 -12.85 0.34
C ASN A 58 -12.01 -12.44 1.34
N HIS A 59 -11.78 -11.37 2.10
CA HIS A 59 -12.75 -10.84 3.05
C HIS A 59 -14.02 -10.34 2.34
N VAL A 60 -13.89 -9.47 1.32
CA VAL A 60 -15.06 -8.95 0.60
C VAL A 60 -15.83 -10.07 -0.12
N THR A 61 -15.12 -11.04 -0.72
CA THR A 61 -15.74 -12.20 -1.37
C THR A 61 -16.54 -13.05 -0.36
N THR A 62 -15.99 -13.24 0.84
CA THR A 62 -16.66 -13.98 1.93
C THR A 62 -17.91 -13.25 2.43
N VAL A 63 -17.84 -11.93 2.58
CA VAL A 63 -19.01 -11.13 2.98
C VAL A 63 -20.10 -11.20 1.89
N GLU A 64 -19.72 -11.02 0.63
CA GLU A 64 -20.64 -11.03 -0.51
C GLU A 64 -21.37 -12.37 -0.66
N ARG A 65 -20.68 -13.51 -0.50
CA ARG A 65 -21.34 -14.84 -0.57
C ARG A 65 -22.32 -15.12 0.58
N VAL A 66 -22.20 -14.43 1.73
CA VAL A 66 -23.06 -14.67 2.90
C VAL A 66 -24.24 -13.70 2.94
N ILE A 67 -24.01 -12.41 2.68
CA ILE A 67 -25.04 -11.36 2.82
C ILE A 67 -25.36 -10.62 1.51
N GLY A 68 -24.70 -10.95 0.40
CA GLY A 68 -24.84 -10.25 -0.86
C GLY A 68 -24.45 -8.77 -0.73
N PHE A 69 -25.32 -7.89 -1.23
CA PHE A 69 -25.13 -6.43 -1.20
C PHE A 69 -25.89 -5.73 -0.07
N LYS A 70 -26.30 -6.47 0.96
CA LYS A 70 -26.97 -5.87 2.13
C LYS A 70 -26.04 -4.88 2.84
N ARG A 71 -26.65 -3.86 3.45
CA ARG A 71 -25.95 -2.88 4.28
C ARG A 71 -25.28 -3.59 5.45
N GLY A 72 -24.04 -3.19 5.76
CA GLY A 72 -23.30 -3.77 6.89
C GLY A 72 -23.93 -3.39 8.22
N THR A 73 -23.79 -4.25 9.23
CA THR A 73 -24.28 -3.99 10.59
C THR A 73 -23.60 -2.78 11.25
N GLY A 74 -22.38 -2.43 10.82
CA GLY A 74 -21.68 -1.20 11.20
C GLY A 74 -22.15 0.07 10.47
N GLY A 75 -23.28 0.03 9.75
CA GLY A 75 -23.86 1.19 9.05
C GLY A 75 -23.20 1.55 7.71
N THR A 76 -22.13 0.87 7.31
CA THR A 76 -21.47 1.06 6.01
C THR A 76 -22.28 0.48 4.85
N GLY A 77 -21.94 0.85 3.62
CA GLY A 77 -22.51 0.24 2.40
C GLY A 77 -22.19 -1.24 2.19
N GLY A 78 -21.70 -1.96 3.21
CA GLY A 78 -21.37 -3.38 3.16
C GLY A 78 -20.24 -3.67 2.18
N THR A 79 -20.50 -4.56 1.22
CA THR A 79 -19.54 -4.97 0.18
C THR A 79 -19.02 -3.80 -0.66
N SER A 80 -19.84 -2.78 -0.94
CA SER A 80 -19.42 -1.59 -1.69
C SER A 80 -18.29 -0.81 -1.01
N TYR A 81 -18.35 -0.68 0.32
CA TYR A 81 -17.28 -0.05 1.11
C TYR A 81 -16.01 -0.91 1.10
N LEU A 82 -16.16 -2.22 1.27
CA LEU A 82 -15.03 -3.15 1.26
C LEU A 82 -14.33 -3.21 -0.10
N ARG A 83 -15.07 -3.11 -1.22
CA ARG A 83 -14.48 -3.02 -2.56
C ARG A 83 -13.59 -1.77 -2.70
N LYS A 84 -14.03 -0.61 -2.20
CA LYS A 84 -13.20 0.61 -2.19
C LYS A 84 -11.90 0.45 -1.41
N MET A 85 -11.88 -0.41 -0.38
CA MET A 85 -10.64 -0.67 0.38
C MET A 85 -9.60 -1.44 -0.43
N LEU A 86 -9.96 -2.07 -1.56
CA LEU A 86 -9.00 -2.72 -2.46
C LEU A 86 -8.14 -1.70 -3.23
N GLU A 87 -8.62 -0.46 -3.37
CA GLU A 87 -7.92 0.64 -4.05
C GLU A 87 -6.89 1.32 -3.16
N VAL A 88 -6.82 0.98 -1.87
CA VAL A 88 -5.92 1.63 -0.90
C VAL A 88 -4.54 0.99 -0.93
N GLU A 89 -3.55 1.79 -1.29
CA GLU A 89 -2.13 1.43 -1.25
C GLU A 89 -1.50 1.84 0.09
N ILE A 90 -0.63 0.98 0.63
CA ILE A 90 0.06 1.22 1.91
C ILE A 90 1.43 1.84 1.66
N PHE A 91 2.16 1.33 0.66
CA PHE A 91 3.48 1.80 0.24
C PHE A 91 3.45 2.28 -1.22
N PRO A 92 2.76 3.40 -1.52
CA PRO A 92 2.45 3.79 -2.90
C PRO A 92 3.70 3.97 -3.77
N GLU A 93 4.80 4.52 -3.23
CA GLU A 93 6.03 4.71 -4.00
C GLU A 93 6.63 3.39 -4.49
N LEU A 94 6.54 2.31 -3.69
CA LEU A 94 7.04 0.99 -4.07
C LEU A 94 6.23 0.36 -5.22
N TRP A 95 4.95 0.72 -5.35
CA TRP A 95 4.13 0.32 -6.50
C TRP A 95 4.38 1.21 -7.71
N HIS A 96 4.43 2.52 -7.50
CA HIS A 96 4.59 3.50 -8.57
C HIS A 96 5.96 3.39 -9.25
N LEU A 97 7.05 3.16 -8.50
CA LEU A 97 8.39 3.10 -9.09
C LEU A 97 8.53 1.98 -10.14
N ARG A 98 7.68 0.94 -10.11
CA ARG A 98 7.71 -0.16 -11.08
C ARG A 98 7.45 0.31 -12.52
N THR A 99 6.80 1.44 -12.73
CA THR A 99 6.58 2.00 -14.07
C THR A 99 7.79 2.77 -14.60
N ASP A 100 8.72 3.14 -13.71
CA ASP A 100 9.79 4.09 -13.98
C ASP A 100 11.20 3.46 -13.84
N LEU A 101 11.27 2.16 -13.53
CA LEU A 101 12.51 1.37 -13.46
C LEU A 101 13.05 0.99 -14.85
#